data_AF-A0A250KTU9-F1
#
_entry.id   AF-A0A250KTU9-F1
#
_cell.length_a   1.000
_cell.length_b   1.000
_cell.length_c   1.000
_cell.angle_alpha   90.00
_cell.angle_beta   90.00
_cell.angle_gamma   90.00
#
_symmetry.space_group_name_H-M   'P 1'
#
loop_
_entity.id
_entity.type
_entity.pdbx_description
1 polymer ?
#
loop_
_entity_poly.entity_id
_entity_poly.type
_entity_poly.pdbx_seq_one_letter_code
_entity_poly.pdbx_strand_id
1 'polypeptide(L)'
;MKSLYGKGYALLGNAVEFLDPVFSSGVTIAMKSATLATAVLDRQFRGEPGRLGTRYARPLKRGVDTFRVFVDAWYEGRFQDVIFHPKQQPEVKAMICSILAGYAWG
;
A
#
# COMPACT_ATOMS: atom_id res chain seq x y z
N MET A 1 -1.65 -7.85 -12.33
CA MET A 1 -3.10 -7.61 -12.05
C MET A 1 -3.72 -6.85 -13.23
N LYS A 2 -4.89 -7.26 -13.75
CA LYS A 2 -5.51 -6.63 -14.94
C LYS A 2 -6.34 -5.36 -14.65
N SER A 3 -6.95 -5.23 -13.46
CA SER A 3 -7.58 -3.98 -12.98
C SER A 3 -7.92 -4.08 -11.49
N LEU A 4 -7.94 -2.94 -10.77
CA LEU A 4 -8.36 -2.82 -9.36
C LEU A 4 -9.85 -2.52 -9.19
N TYR A 5 -10.54 -2.19 -10.28
CA TYR A 5 -11.95 -1.78 -10.27
C TYR A 5 -12.61 -2.00 -11.64
N GLY A 6 -13.93 -1.97 -11.68
CA GLY A 6 -14.72 -2.01 -12.91
C GLY A 6 -16.13 -1.45 -12.69
N LYS A 7 -17.02 -1.65 -13.67
CA LYS A 7 -18.40 -1.17 -13.56
C LYS A 7 -19.09 -1.88 -12.38
N GLY A 8 -19.40 -1.11 -11.34
CA GLY A 8 -20.12 -1.61 -10.15
C GLY A 8 -19.27 -2.33 -9.11
N TYR A 9 -17.93 -2.34 -9.22
CA TYR A 9 -17.08 -2.98 -8.21
C TYR A 9 -15.71 -2.33 -8.06
N ALA A 10 -15.12 -2.48 -6.86
CA ALA A 10 -13.73 -2.21 -6.55
C ALA A 10 -13.20 -3.34 -5.66
N LEU A 11 -11.94 -3.74 -5.85
CA LEU A 11 -11.30 -4.79 -5.05
C LEU A 11 -10.72 -4.17 -3.77
N LEU A 12 -10.73 -4.85 -2.64
CA LEU A 12 -10.21 -4.30 -1.38
C LEU A 12 -9.31 -5.32 -0.67
N GLY A 13 -8.39 -4.82 0.16
CA GLY A 13 -7.49 -5.65 0.97
C GLY A 13 -6.76 -6.71 0.17
N ASN A 14 -6.82 -7.96 0.62
CA ASN A 14 -6.07 -9.06 -0.03
C ASN A 14 -6.54 -9.35 -1.47
N ALA A 15 -7.73 -8.87 -1.88
CA ALA A 15 -8.17 -8.96 -3.28
C ALA A 15 -7.44 -7.95 -4.20
N VAL A 16 -6.79 -6.93 -3.61
CA VAL A 16 -5.92 -5.98 -4.30
C VAL A 16 -4.55 -6.59 -4.48
N GLU A 17 -3.93 -6.98 -3.38
CA GLU A 17 -2.65 -7.66 -3.39
C GLU A 17 -2.35 -8.29 -2.03
N PHE A 18 -1.78 -9.49 -2.03
CA PHE A 18 -1.18 -10.10 -0.86
C PHE A 18 0.32 -10.24 -1.14
N LEU A 19 1.13 -9.48 -0.41
CA LEU A 19 2.58 -9.41 -0.61
C LEU A 19 3.28 -10.48 0.23
N ASP A 20 3.34 -10.27 1.55
CA ASP A 20 3.94 -11.19 2.52
C ASP A 20 3.60 -10.74 3.95
N PRO A 21 3.45 -11.65 4.95
CA PRO A 21 3.15 -11.27 6.33
C PRO A 21 4.30 -10.60 7.11
N VAL A 22 5.55 -10.61 6.63
CA VAL A 22 6.74 -10.10 7.37
C VAL A 22 6.52 -8.71 7.99
N PHE A 23 5.80 -7.81 7.31
CA PHE A 23 5.56 -6.43 7.79
C PHE A 23 4.13 -6.16 8.26
N SER A 24 3.28 -7.20 8.40
CA SER A 24 1.87 -7.06 8.81
C SER A 24 1.07 -6.01 8.02
N SER A 25 1.42 -5.78 6.75
CA SER A 25 0.86 -4.70 5.92
C SER A 25 -0.57 -4.95 5.45
N GLY A 26 -1.04 -6.21 5.50
CA GLY A 26 -2.35 -6.62 4.96
C GLY A 26 -3.53 -5.85 5.56
N VAL A 27 -3.56 -5.64 6.88
CA VAL A 27 -4.64 -4.88 7.55
C VAL A 27 -4.62 -3.41 7.14
N THR A 28 -3.43 -2.81 7.06
CA THR A 28 -3.26 -1.42 6.63
C THR A 28 -3.70 -1.22 5.18
N ILE A 29 -3.31 -2.12 4.27
CA ILE A 29 -3.72 -2.11 2.87
C ILE A 29 -5.25 -2.29 2.76
N ALA A 30 -5.84 -3.21 3.54
CA ALA A 30 -7.28 -3.41 3.59
C ALA A 30 -8.03 -2.14 4.02
N MET A 31 -7.66 -1.58 5.17
CA MET A 31 -8.29 -0.36 5.69
C MET A 31 -8.11 0.82 4.73
N LYS A 32 -6.91 1.01 4.18
CA LYS A 32 -6.66 2.12 3.24
C LYS A 32 -7.42 1.95 1.93
N SER A 33 -7.45 0.75 1.38
CA SER A 33 -8.23 0.46 0.17
C SER A 33 -9.72 0.76 0.39
N ALA A 34 -10.27 0.38 1.55
CA ALA A 34 -11.65 0.65 1.94
C ALA A 34 -11.91 2.16 2.05
N THR A 35 -11.07 2.90 2.78
CA THR A 35 -11.19 4.36 2.91
C THR A 35 -11.15 5.07 1.55
N LEU A 36 -10.27 4.65 0.64
CA LEU A 36 -10.17 5.24 -0.70
C LEU A 36 -11.42 4.93 -1.55
N ALA A 37 -11.91 3.70 -1.50
CA ALA A 37 -13.09 3.30 -2.27
C ALA A 37 -14.37 3.98 -1.75
N THR A 38 -14.57 4.04 -0.43
CA THR A 38 -15.74 4.69 0.18
C THR A 38 -15.75 6.19 -0.08
N ALA A 39 -14.58 6.85 -0.09
CA ALA A 39 -14.49 8.26 -0.45
C ALA A 39 -14.89 8.54 -1.91
N VAL A 40 -14.66 7.59 -2.83
CA VAL A 40 -15.16 7.69 -4.21
C VAL A 40 -16.66 7.42 -4.27
N LEU A 41 -17.15 6.44 -3.51
CA LEU A 41 -18.57 6.09 -3.44
C LEU A 41 -19.43 7.24 -2.90
N ASP A 42 -19.02 7.90 -1.80
CA ASP A 42 -19.71 9.06 -1.23
C ASP A 42 -19.86 10.19 -2.26
N ARG A 43 -18.80 10.46 -3.04
CA ARG A 43 -18.84 11.44 -4.15
C ARG A 43 -19.82 11.04 -5.24
N GLN A 44 -19.85 9.76 -5.62
CA GLN A 44 -20.81 9.28 -6.62
C GLN A 44 -22.26 9.46 -6.16
N PHE A 45 -22.55 9.22 -4.88
CA PHE A 45 -23.89 9.46 -4.32
C PHE A 45 -24.28 10.93 -4.27
N ARG A 46 -23.30 11.84 -4.27
CA ARG A 46 -23.52 13.30 -4.38
C ARG A 46 -23.62 13.79 -5.83
N GLY A 47 -23.60 12.89 -6.82
CA GLY A 47 -23.65 13.23 -8.24
C GLY A 47 -22.31 13.66 -8.84
N GLU A 48 -21.20 13.54 -8.09
CA GLU A 48 -19.87 13.82 -8.63
C GLU A 48 -19.33 12.64 -9.48
N PRO A 49 -18.41 12.89 -10.42
CA PRO A 49 -17.79 11.81 -11.20
C PRO A 49 -17.01 10.81 -10.33
N GLY A 50 -17.39 9.53 -10.41
CA GLY A 50 -16.72 8.40 -9.77
C GLY A 50 -15.37 8.08 -10.40
N ARG A 51 -14.33 8.84 -10.07
CA ARG A 51 -12.98 8.68 -10.64
C ARG A 51 -12.16 7.61 -9.91
N LEU A 52 -12.64 6.36 -9.88
CA LEU A 52 -11.97 5.24 -9.20
C LEU A 52 -10.50 5.06 -9.62
N GLY A 53 -10.19 5.22 -10.90
CA GLY A 53 -8.81 5.12 -11.39
C GLY A 53 -7.86 6.10 -10.72
N THR A 54 -8.28 7.37 -10.62
CA THR A 54 -7.40 8.43 -10.13
C THR A 54 -7.42 8.59 -8.62
N ARG A 55 -8.56 8.33 -7.98
CA ARG A 55 -8.79 8.56 -6.56
C ARG A 55 -8.65 7.31 -5.69
N TYR A 56 -8.71 6.13 -6.28
CA TYR A 56 -8.59 4.86 -5.56
C TYR A 56 -7.42 4.01 -6.11
N ALA A 57 -7.42 3.68 -7.40
CA ALA A 57 -6.46 2.71 -7.95
C ALA A 57 -5.01 3.23 -7.95
N ARG A 58 -4.77 4.45 -8.44
CA ARG A 58 -3.41 5.05 -8.45
C ARG A 58 -2.83 5.22 -7.04
N PRO A 59 -3.54 5.83 -6.07
CA PRO A 59 -3.02 5.97 -4.70
C PRO A 59 -2.79 4.62 -4.01
N LEU A 60 -3.67 3.66 -4.21
CA LEU A 60 -3.54 2.33 -3.61
C LEU A 60 -2.34 1.59 -4.20
N LYS A 61 -2.20 1.57 -5.54
CA LYS A 61 -1.06 0.94 -6.22
C LYS A 61 0.27 1.53 -5.73
N ARG A 62 0.36 2.86 -5.57
CA ARG A 62 1.58 3.49 -5.07
C ARG A 62 1.98 2.96 -3.69
N GLY A 63 1.04 2.89 -2.75
CA GLY A 63 1.33 2.35 -1.42
C GLY A 63 1.72 0.86 -1.44
N VAL A 64 1.04 0.06 -2.26
CA VAL A 64 1.34 -1.37 -2.44
C VAL A 64 2.73 -1.59 -3.07
N ASP A 65 3.07 -0.83 -4.12
CA ASP A 65 4.39 -0.87 -4.75
C ASP A 65 5.49 -0.50 -3.73
N THR A 66 5.24 0.48 -2.85
CA THR A 66 6.15 0.80 -1.75
C THR A 66 6.38 -0.43 -0.89
N PHE A 67 5.32 -1.05 -0.34
CA PHE A 67 5.45 -2.26 0.49
C PHE A 67 6.18 -3.41 -0.22
N ARG A 68 5.92 -3.60 -1.52
CA ARG A 68 6.57 -4.64 -2.33
C ARG A 68 8.10 -4.50 -2.31
N VAL A 69 8.61 -3.28 -2.51
CA VAL A 69 10.06 -3.02 -2.47
C VAL A 69 10.69 -3.44 -1.15
N PHE A 70 9.99 -3.29 -0.02
CA PHE A 70 10.51 -3.72 1.29
C PHE A 70 10.48 -5.23 1.47
N VAL A 71 9.41 -5.88 1.00
CA VAL A 71 9.32 -7.35 1.03
C VAL A 71 10.44 -7.95 0.17
N ASP A 72 10.64 -7.44 -1.04
CA ASP A 72 11.71 -7.90 -1.93
C ASP A 72 13.09 -7.69 -1.27
N ALA A 73 13.34 -6.51 -0.69
CA ALA A 73 14.60 -6.20 0.01
C ALA A 73 14.84 -7.08 1.26
N TRP A 74 13.78 -7.54 1.93
CA TRP A 74 13.87 -8.49 3.04
C TRP A 74 14.37 -9.86 2.56
N TYR A 75 13.79 -10.37 1.48
CA TYR A 75 14.15 -11.69 0.94
C TYR A 75 15.51 -11.70 0.23
N GLU A 76 15.96 -10.57 -0.30
CA GLU A 76 17.31 -10.41 -0.86
C GLU A 76 18.41 -10.40 0.22
N GLY A 77 18.08 -10.50 1.52
CA GLY A 77 19.04 -10.47 2.63
C GLY A 77 19.61 -9.09 2.96
N ARG A 78 19.42 -8.10 2.07
CA ARG A 78 19.88 -6.71 2.23
C ARG A 78 19.36 -6.04 3.51
N PHE A 79 18.25 -6.51 4.05
CA PHE A 79 17.66 -5.94 5.26
C PHE A 79 18.40 -6.32 6.54
N GLN A 80 18.94 -7.55 6.61
CA GLN A 80 19.80 -7.97 7.72
C GLN A 80 21.11 -7.18 7.66
N ASP A 81 21.66 -7.02 6.46
CA ASP A 81 22.83 -6.17 6.24
C ASP A 81 22.56 -4.72 6.64
N VAL A 82 21.42 -4.11 6.29
CA VAL A 82 21.11 -2.71 6.66
C VAL A 82 20.87 -2.51 8.16
N ILE A 83 20.22 -3.45 8.86
CA ILE A 83 20.00 -3.37 10.30
C ILE A 83 21.33 -3.50 11.07
N PHE A 84 22.20 -4.41 10.62
CA PHE A 84 23.47 -4.72 11.28
C PHE A 84 24.68 -4.00 10.66
N HIS A 85 24.51 -3.17 9.61
CA HIS A 85 25.62 -2.45 8.99
C HIS A 85 26.15 -1.38 9.96
N PRO A 86 27.48 -1.29 10.19
CA PRO A 86 28.08 -0.18 10.93
C PRO A 86 27.78 1.22 10.34
N LYS A 87 27.45 1.31 9.04
CA LYS A 87 26.91 2.52 8.41
C LYS A 87 25.44 2.31 8.06
N GLN A 88 24.58 2.50 9.06
CA GLN A 88 23.13 2.48 8.85
C GLN A 88 22.74 3.58 7.87
N GLN A 89 21.97 3.25 6.82
CA GLN A 89 21.31 4.27 6.00
C GLN A 89 20.09 4.79 6.77
N PRO A 90 20.11 6.04 7.28
CA PRO A 90 19.06 6.55 8.16
C PRO A 90 17.69 6.59 7.46
N GLU A 91 17.70 6.82 6.14
CA GLU A 91 16.52 6.83 5.28
C GLU A 91 15.81 5.48 5.28
N VAL A 92 16.54 4.37 5.14
CA VAL A 92 15.95 3.02 5.15
C VAL A 92 15.35 2.70 6.52
N LYS A 93 16.05 3.07 7.60
CA LYS A 93 15.54 2.88 8.97
C LYS A 93 14.29 3.72 9.25
N ALA A 94 14.28 4.99 8.84
CA ALA A 94 13.13 5.88 8.96
C ALA A 94 11.93 5.35 8.16
N MET A 95 12.16 4.87 6.93
CA MET A 95 11.11 4.28 6.11
C MET A 95 10.55 2.97 6.69
N ILE A 96 11.39 2.11 7.28
CA ILE A 96 10.94 0.92 8.02
C ILE A 96 10.08 1.32 9.21
N CYS A 97 10.52 2.30 10.00
CA CYS A 97 9.75 2.84 11.11
C CYS A 97 8.42 3.42 10.64
N SER A 98 8.39 4.16 9.52
CA SER A 98 7.17 4.70 8.92
C SER A 98 6.22 3.59 8.47
N ILE A 99 6.73 2.53 7.86
CA ILE A 99 5.93 1.38 7.43
C ILE A 99 5.35 0.61 8.61
N LEU A 100 6.15 0.31 9.62
CA LEU A 100 5.69 -0.30 10.87
C LEU A 100 4.66 0.58 11.59
N ALA A 101 4.76 1.90 11.44
CA ALA A 101 3.78 2.86 11.93
C ALA A 101 2.57 3.07 10.98
N GLY A 102 2.51 2.37 9.84
CA GLY A 102 1.39 2.43 8.88
C GLY A 102 1.43 3.59 7.86
N TYR A 103 2.53 4.33 7.77
CA TYR A 103 2.71 5.51 6.91
C TYR A 103 3.28 5.20 5.51
N ALA A 104 2.72 4.21 4.81
CA ALA A 104 3.13 3.90 3.42
C ALA A 104 2.65 4.91 2.35
N TRP A 105 1.92 5.95 2.77
CA TRP A 105 1.34 7.00 1.91
C TRP A 105 1.91 8.40 2.18
N GLY A 106 3.04 8.49 2.90
CA GLY A 106 3.81 9.72 3.12
C GLY A 106 4.64 10.13 1.91
#